data_AF-A0AAW6U3T6-F1
#
_entry.id   AF-A0AAW6U3T6-F1
#
_cell.length_a   1.000
_cell.length_b   1.000
_cell.length_c   1.000
_cell.angle_alpha   90.00
_cell.angle_beta   90.00
_cell.angle_gamma   90.00
#
_symmetry.space_group_name_H-M   'P 1'
#
loop_
_entity.id
_entity.type
_entity.pdbx_description
1 polymer ?
#
loop_
_entity_poly.entity_id
_entity_poly.type
_entity_poly.pdbx_seq_one_letter_code
_entity_poly.pdbx_strand_id
1 'polypeptide(L)'
;MKPPNIRERLFPTLTPPVSKCRRTRQWFAAALSRRLGPEASWVRRHVATCPRCRRRLAALRNVEMALSLLRSQPQSLDLLGRANAHTIKMLEHDLRDAPKARKLERSRPEPSLVERFGPYRRSAVNVAACIAIVLLTRTGVFRSLDKARTGGDKMMRQYYAHHLGDDLTRELFDA
;
A
#
# COMPACT_ATOMS: atom_id res chain seq x y z
N MET A 1 21.40 -14.63 17.38
CA MET A 1 20.96 -13.52 18.26
C MET A 1 19.73 -12.87 17.63
N LYS A 2 18.57 -12.97 18.29
CA LYS A 2 17.30 -12.43 17.80
C LYS A 2 17.24 -10.94 18.17
N PRO A 3 16.98 -10.00 17.24
CA PRO A 3 16.97 -8.58 17.57
C PRO A 3 15.82 -8.29 18.55
N PRO A 4 16.06 -7.48 19.60
CA PRO A 4 15.04 -7.14 20.58
C PRO A 4 13.91 -6.32 19.92
N ASN A 5 12.67 -6.69 20.24
CA ASN A 5 11.46 -6.11 19.68
C ASN A 5 11.28 -4.67 20.20
N ILE A 6 11.67 -3.68 19.38
CA ILE A 6 11.63 -2.24 19.70
C ILE A 6 10.20 -1.79 20.06
N ARG A 7 9.18 -2.51 19.58
CA ARG A 7 7.76 -2.23 19.82
C ARG A 7 7.36 -2.36 21.29
N GLU A 8 7.97 -3.28 22.04
CA GLU A 8 7.67 -3.50 23.46
C GLU A 8 8.30 -2.45 24.38
N ARG A 9 9.38 -1.78 23.94
CA ARG A 9 10.02 -0.71 24.74
C ARG A 9 9.33 0.64 24.62
N LEU A 10 8.73 0.93 23.46
CA LEU A 10 8.12 2.24 23.20
C LEU A 10 6.68 2.35 23.72
N PHE A 11 6.00 1.22 23.96
CA PHE A 11 4.64 1.19 24.47
C PHE A 11 4.53 0.26 25.68
N PRO A 12 5.09 0.63 26.85
CA PRO A 12 4.65 0.01 28.08
C PRO A 12 3.14 0.24 28.18
N THR A 13 2.40 -0.85 28.36
CA THR A 13 0.93 -0.91 28.43
C THR A 13 0.35 0.25 29.23
N LEU A 14 -0.04 1.32 28.53
CA LEU A 14 -0.85 2.41 29.06
C LEU A 14 -2.32 1.96 29.07
N THR A 15 -2.58 0.86 29.78
CA THR A 15 -3.94 0.54 30.23
C THR A 15 -4.04 1.04 31.67
N PRO A 16 -4.62 2.23 31.92
CA PRO A 16 -4.91 2.65 33.28
C PRO A 16 -5.85 1.62 33.94
N PRO A 17 -5.77 1.38 35.26
CA PRO A 17 -6.63 0.42 35.95
C PRO A 17 -8.12 0.83 35.80
N VAL A 18 -8.83 0.12 34.92
CA VAL A 18 -10.18 0.47 34.43
C VAL A 18 -11.29 0.33 35.50
N SER A 19 -11.00 -0.25 36.67
CA SER A 19 -12.03 -0.64 37.65
C SER A 19 -12.46 0.48 38.60
N LYS A 20 -11.54 1.32 39.10
CA LYS A 20 -11.88 2.37 40.09
C LYS A 20 -12.61 3.56 39.46
N CYS A 21 -12.21 3.98 38.26
CA CYS A 21 -12.84 5.08 37.53
C CYS A 21 -14.26 4.76 37.04
N ARG A 22 -14.58 3.48 36.83
CA ARG A 22 -15.92 3.06 36.40
C ARG A 22 -16.95 3.23 37.52
N ARG A 23 -16.59 2.83 38.75
CA ARG A 23 -17.49 2.93 39.92
C ARG A 23 -17.76 4.38 40.31
N THR A 24 -16.73 5.22 40.32
CA THR A 24 -16.90 6.66 40.58
C THR A 24 -17.74 7.35 39.51
N ARG A 25 -17.50 7.06 38.22
CA ARG A 25 -18.34 7.57 37.12
C ARG A 25 -19.79 7.13 37.23
N GLN A 26 -20.05 5.86 37.55
CA GLN A 26 -21.40 5.35 37.75
C GLN A 26 -22.08 6.02 38.95
N TRP A 27 -21.36 6.21 40.05
CA TRP A 27 -21.87 6.91 41.22
C TRP A 27 -22.20 8.39 40.90
N PHE A 28 -21.31 9.11 40.22
CA PHE A 28 -21.56 10.48 39.79
C PHE A 28 -22.75 10.55 38.84
N ALA A 29 -22.85 9.66 37.85
CA ALA A 29 -23.99 9.62 36.94
C ALA A 29 -25.31 9.33 37.68
N ALA A 30 -25.30 8.44 38.68
CA ALA A 30 -26.46 8.15 39.51
C ALA A 30 -26.84 9.33 40.42
N ALA A 31 -25.87 10.00 41.02
CA ALA A 31 -26.11 11.18 41.85
C ALA A 31 -26.64 12.37 41.01
N LEU A 32 -26.07 12.57 39.83
CA LEU A 32 -26.47 13.64 38.91
C LEU A 32 -27.87 13.38 38.34
N SER A 33 -28.19 12.15 37.94
CA SER A 33 -29.52 11.78 37.45
C SER A 33 -30.61 11.90 38.52
N ARG A 34 -30.30 11.63 39.79
CA ARG A 34 -31.25 11.86 40.90
C ARG A 34 -31.56 13.34 41.12
N ARG A 35 -30.59 14.24 40.90
CA ARG A 35 -30.77 15.68 41.10
C ARG A 35 -31.24 16.43 39.86
N LEU A 36 -30.78 16.08 38.68
CA LEU A 36 -31.02 16.83 37.44
C LEU A 36 -31.77 16.00 36.39
N GLY A 37 -32.05 14.73 36.68
CA GLY A 37 -32.76 13.86 35.75
C GLY A 37 -34.24 14.21 35.63
N PRO A 38 -34.88 13.74 34.55
CA PRO A 38 -36.31 13.96 34.31
C PRO A 38 -37.20 13.37 35.42
N GLU A 39 -36.69 12.36 36.14
CA GLU A 39 -37.37 11.71 37.27
C GLU A 39 -37.27 12.48 38.59
N ALA A 40 -36.46 13.54 38.67
CA ALA A 40 -36.34 14.32 39.89
C ALA A 40 -37.66 15.05 40.19
N SER A 41 -38.17 14.90 41.42
CA SER A 41 -39.49 15.42 41.82
C SER A 41 -39.62 16.95 41.72
N TRP A 42 -38.52 17.70 41.87
CA TRP A 42 -38.51 19.15 41.67
C TRP A 42 -38.53 19.52 40.18
N VAL A 43 -37.87 18.75 39.30
CA VAL A 43 -37.88 18.96 37.84
C VAL A 43 -39.28 18.73 37.30
N ARG A 44 -39.94 17.63 37.69
CA ARG A 44 -41.32 17.34 37.26
C ARG A 44 -42.28 18.46 37.67
N ARG A 45 -42.18 18.93 38.93
CA ARG A 45 -42.97 20.07 39.42
C ARG A 45 -42.67 21.35 38.64
N HIS A 46 -41.40 21.67 38.41
CA HIS A 46 -41.01 22.88 37.68
C HIS A 46 -41.47 22.86 36.21
N VAL A 47 -41.35 21.71 35.53
CA VAL A 47 -41.73 21.54 34.12
C VAL A 47 -43.25 21.58 33.94
N ALA A 48 -44.02 21.13 34.92
CA ALA A 48 -45.48 21.26 34.92
C ALA A 48 -45.92 22.74 34.92
N THR A 49 -45.19 23.60 35.64
CA THR A 49 -45.54 25.02 35.79
C THR A 49 -44.86 25.92 34.74
N CYS A 50 -43.71 25.53 34.18
CA CYS A 50 -42.93 26.37 33.28
C CYS A 50 -43.01 25.92 31.79
N PRO A 51 -43.69 26.68 30.91
CA PRO A 51 -43.86 26.30 29.51
C PRO A 51 -42.55 26.33 28.70
N ARG A 52 -41.57 27.18 29.07
CA ARG A 52 -40.25 27.21 28.40
C ARG A 52 -39.47 25.92 28.65
N CYS A 53 -39.46 25.46 29.90
CA CYS A 53 -38.81 24.20 30.27
C CYS A 53 -39.53 22.99 29.68
N ARG A 54 -40.86 23.02 29.59
CA ARG A 54 -41.64 21.99 28.88
C ARG A 54 -41.25 21.86 27.40
N ARG A 55 -41.13 22.98 26.68
CA ARG A 55 -40.68 22.96 25.26
C ARG A 55 -39.26 22.43 25.12
N ARG A 56 -38.33 22.87 25.99
CA ARG A 56 -36.94 22.38 25.99
C ARG A 56 -36.86 20.87 26.22
N LEU A 57 -37.63 20.36 27.18
CA LEU A 57 -37.63 18.93 27.52
C LEU A 57 -38.27 18.08 26.41
N ALA A 58 -39.33 18.57 25.77
CA ALA A 58 -39.90 17.93 24.58
C ALA A 58 -38.91 17.89 23.41
N ALA A 59 -38.17 18.98 23.16
CA ALA A 59 -37.14 19.02 22.12
C ALA A 59 -36.00 18.02 22.42
N LEU A 60 -35.56 17.92 23.67
CA LEU A 60 -34.56 16.92 24.08
C LEU A 60 -35.05 15.49 23.86
N ARG A 61 -36.32 15.22 24.20
CA ARG A 61 -36.94 13.90 23.96
C ARG A 61 -36.99 13.53 22.47
N ASN A 62 -37.25 14.51 21.60
CA ASN A 62 -37.22 14.28 20.15
C ASN A 62 -35.82 13.95 19.65
N VAL A 63 -34.78 14.61 20.18
CA VAL A 63 -33.37 14.30 19.87
C VAL A 63 -33.00 12.91 20.39
N GLU A 64 -33.40 12.57 21.61
CA GLU A 64 -33.14 11.26 22.19
C GLU A 64 -33.84 10.13 21.43
N MET A 65 -35.08 10.37 20.96
CA MET A 65 -35.81 9.44 20.09
C MET A 65 -35.13 9.32 18.72
N ALA A 66 -34.73 10.42 18.10
CA ALA A 66 -34.00 10.40 16.83
C ALA A 66 -32.66 9.65 16.98
N LEU A 67 -31.92 9.87 18.06
CA LEU A 67 -30.68 9.17 18.36
C LEU A 67 -30.92 7.68 18.62
N SER A 68 -32.03 7.32 19.28
CA SER A 68 -32.42 5.92 19.50
C SER A 68 -32.78 5.24 18.19
N LEU A 69 -33.48 5.92 17.29
CA LEU A 69 -33.78 5.43 15.94
C LEU A 69 -32.50 5.25 15.10
N LEU A 70 -31.56 6.18 15.20
CA LEU A 70 -30.24 6.08 14.56
C LEU A 70 -29.38 4.94 15.13
N ARG A 71 -29.58 4.59 16.41
CA ARG A 71 -28.92 3.43 17.05
C ARG A 71 -29.59 2.11 16.71
N SER A 72 -30.91 2.10 16.51
CA SER A 72 -31.67 0.89 16.14
C SER A 72 -31.59 0.57 14.65
N GLN A 73 -31.25 1.54 13.81
CA GLN A 73 -30.88 1.24 12.42
C GLN A 73 -29.59 0.43 12.40
N PRO A 74 -29.47 -0.59 11.53
CA PRO A 74 -28.23 -1.30 11.31
C PRO A 74 -27.23 -0.34 10.69
N GLN A 75 -26.47 0.33 11.56
CA GLN A 75 -25.33 1.12 11.15
C GLN A 75 -24.39 0.20 10.38
N SER A 76 -23.99 0.61 9.17
CA SER A 76 -23.04 -0.19 8.39
C SER A 76 -21.83 -0.44 9.28
N LEU A 77 -21.47 -1.72 9.49
CA LEU A 77 -20.37 -2.17 10.36
C LEU A 77 -19.04 -1.43 10.10
N ASP A 78 -18.95 -0.78 8.95
CA ASP A 78 -17.84 0.00 8.45
C ASP A 78 -17.81 1.49 8.89
N LEU A 79 -18.80 2.01 9.64
CA LEU A 79 -18.75 3.43 10.09
C LEU A 79 -17.59 3.68 11.06
N LEU A 80 -17.38 2.77 12.01
CA LEU A 80 -16.21 2.79 12.90
C LEU A 80 -14.91 2.60 12.10
N GLY A 81 -14.93 1.72 11.11
CA GLY A 81 -13.80 1.52 10.19
C GLY A 81 -13.42 2.80 9.44
N ARG A 82 -14.40 3.47 8.83
CA ARG A 82 -14.21 4.73 8.12
C ARG A 82 -13.78 5.88 9.02
N ALA A 83 -14.38 6.02 10.20
CA ALA A 83 -13.99 7.06 11.16
C ALA A 83 -12.55 6.86 11.64
N ASN A 84 -12.15 5.61 11.92
CA ASN A 84 -10.79 5.27 12.28
C ASN A 84 -9.82 5.52 11.12
N ALA A 85 -10.18 5.13 9.89
CA ALA A 85 -9.37 5.38 8.71
C ALA A 85 -9.15 6.88 8.45
N HIS A 86 -10.18 7.70 8.64
CA HIS A 86 -10.06 9.15 8.52
C HIS A 86 -9.16 9.74 9.62
N THR A 87 -9.31 9.27 10.86
CA THR A 87 -8.48 9.71 11.99
C THR A 87 -7.01 9.35 11.77
N ILE A 88 -6.73 8.14 11.28
CA ILE A 88 -5.37 7.70 10.94
C ILE A 88 -4.80 8.58 9.83
N LYS A 89 -5.55 8.84 8.76
CA LYS A 89 -5.10 9.73 7.67
C LYS A 89 -4.78 11.14 8.16
N MET A 90 -5.62 11.69 9.05
CA MET A 90 -5.38 13.00 9.65
C MET A 90 -4.11 12.98 10.50
N LEU A 91 -3.92 11.97 11.35
CA LEU A 91 -2.70 11.81 12.16
C LEU A 91 -1.44 11.64 11.30
N GLU A 92 -1.51 10.87 10.21
CA GLU A 92 -0.40 10.73 9.27
C GLU A 92 -0.02 12.07 8.63
N HIS A 93 -1.02 12.87 8.25
CA HIS A 93 -0.81 14.20 7.70
C HIS A 93 -0.14 15.12 8.72
N ASP A 94 -0.69 15.20 9.94
CA ASP A 94 -0.14 16.02 11.02
C ASP A 94 1.30 15.61 11.39
N LEU A 95 1.59 14.30 11.37
CA LEU A 95 2.94 13.79 11.62
C LEU A 95 3.93 14.14 10.51
N ARG A 96 3.49 14.20 9.24
CA ARG A 96 4.33 14.66 8.12
C ARG A 96 4.60 16.16 8.20
N ASP A 97 3.61 16.95 8.61
CA ASP A 97 3.76 18.39 8.74
C ASP A 97 4.41 18.83 10.06
N ALA A 98 4.61 17.89 11.00
CA ALA A 98 5.26 18.16 12.26
C ALA A 98 6.68 18.77 12.06
N PRO A 99 7.08 19.75 12.88
CA PRO A 99 8.37 20.43 12.74
C PRO A 99 9.56 19.47 12.91
N LYS A 100 9.38 18.37 13.66
CA LYS A 100 10.37 17.30 13.79
C LYS A 100 10.56 16.52 12.47
N ALA A 101 9.49 16.26 11.73
CA ALA A 101 9.56 15.62 10.42
C ALA A 101 10.26 16.53 9.39
N ARG A 102 9.95 17.83 9.39
CA ARG A 102 10.66 18.82 8.57
C ARG A 102 12.15 18.94 8.92
N LYS A 103 12.50 18.84 10.20
CA LYS A 103 13.91 18.82 10.65
C LYS A 103 14.63 17.57 10.16
N LEU A 104 13.96 16.41 10.20
CA LEU A 104 14.48 15.15 9.68
C LEU A 104 14.68 15.18 8.16
N GLU A 105 13.73 15.77 7.43
CA GLU A 105 13.82 15.97 5.98
C GLU A 105 15.00 16.85 5.59
N ARG A 106 15.23 17.96 6.32
CA ARG A 106 16.42 18.82 6.12
C ARG A 106 17.74 18.13 6.47
N SER A 107 17.71 17.20 7.42
CA SER A 107 18.89 16.40 7.79
C SER A 107 19.07 15.15 6.95
N ARG A 108 18.19 14.90 5.97
CA ARG A 108 18.28 13.70 5.12
C ARG A 108 19.49 13.87 4.20
N PRO A 109 20.48 12.96 4.24
CA PRO A 109 21.58 12.99 3.29
C PRO A 109 21.02 12.83 1.88
N GLU A 110 21.57 13.59 0.92
CA GLU A 110 21.19 13.43 -0.48
C GLU A 110 21.42 11.96 -0.90
N PRO A 111 20.43 11.35 -1.58
CA PRO A 111 20.55 9.96 -2.00
C PRO A 111 21.78 9.83 -2.89
N SER A 112 22.63 8.87 -2.56
CA SER A 112 23.83 8.61 -3.35
C SER A 112 23.43 8.28 -4.80
N LEU A 113 24.24 8.68 -5.78
CA LEU A 113 23.97 8.40 -7.20
C LEU A 113 23.68 6.90 -7.43
N VAL A 114 24.32 6.02 -6.65
CA VAL A 114 24.12 4.57 -6.69
C VAL A 114 22.71 4.17 -6.26
N GLU A 115 22.12 4.78 -5.22
CA GLU A 115 20.72 4.54 -4.84
C GLU A 115 19.73 5.09 -5.86
N ARG A 116 20.09 6.20 -6.52
CA ARG A 116 19.28 6.82 -7.58
C ARG A 116 19.23 5.96 -8.85
N PHE A 117 20.33 5.29 -9.19
CA PHE A 117 20.43 4.41 -10.38
C PHE A 117 20.19 2.92 -10.08
N GLY A 118 20.17 2.51 -8.82
CA GLY A 118 19.86 1.15 -8.37
C GLY A 118 18.62 0.52 -9.02
N PRO A 119 17.46 1.19 -9.12
CA PRO A 119 16.26 0.60 -9.74
C PRO A 119 16.40 0.37 -11.25
N TYR A 120 17.24 1.15 -11.95
CA TYR A 120 17.45 1.02 -13.39
C TYR A 120 18.43 -0.09 -13.77
N ARG A 121 19.29 -0.50 -12.83
CA ARG A 121 20.32 -1.52 -13.06
C ARG A 121 19.74 -2.86 -13.52
N ARG A 122 18.62 -3.30 -12.93
CA ARG A 122 17.97 -4.56 -13.30
C ARG A 122 17.34 -4.48 -14.70
N SER A 123 16.76 -3.33 -15.06
CA SER A 123 16.21 -3.08 -16.39
C SER A 123 17.32 -3.06 -17.45
N ALA A 124 18.44 -2.38 -17.19
CA ALA A 124 19.58 -2.32 -18.09
C ALA A 124 20.21 -3.70 -18.35
N VAL A 125 20.33 -4.54 -17.33
CA VAL A 125 20.85 -5.92 -17.47
C VAL A 125 19.92 -6.75 -18.36
N ASN A 126 18.60 -6.65 -18.19
CA ASN A 126 17.65 -7.38 -19.03
C ASN A 126 17.72 -6.94 -20.49
N VAL A 127 17.82 -5.63 -20.75
CA VAL A 127 17.98 -5.09 -22.11
C VAL A 127 19.29 -5.56 -22.74
N ALA A 128 20.39 -5.50 -21.99
CA ALA A 128 21.70 -5.99 -22.46
C ALA A 128 21.66 -7.49 -22.78
N ALA A 129 20.99 -8.30 -21.96
CA ALA A 129 20.79 -9.73 -22.23
C ALA A 129 19.99 -9.97 -23.51
N CYS A 130 18.90 -9.22 -23.73
CA CYS A 130 18.14 -9.31 -24.98
C CYS A 130 18.98 -8.95 -26.21
N ILE A 131 19.76 -7.85 -26.15
CA ILE A 131 20.66 -7.46 -27.24
C ILE A 131 21.70 -8.55 -27.51
N ALA A 132 22.29 -9.13 -26.47
CA ALA A 132 23.26 -10.22 -26.61
C ALA A 132 22.64 -11.43 -27.30
N ILE A 133 21.42 -11.83 -26.94
CA ILE A 133 20.71 -12.95 -27.59
C ILE A 133 20.46 -12.63 -29.08
N VAL A 134 20.04 -11.41 -29.41
CA VAL A 134 19.82 -10.99 -30.81
C VAL A 134 21.12 -11.01 -31.62
N LEU A 135 22.25 -10.57 -31.05
CA LEU A 135 23.54 -10.62 -31.73
C LEU A 135 24.05 -12.05 -31.91
N LEU A 136 23.88 -12.91 -30.90
CA LEU A 136 24.27 -14.32 -30.97
C LEU A 136 23.44 -15.09 -32.02
N THR A 137 22.14 -14.87 -32.06
CA THR A 137 21.27 -15.48 -33.07
C THR A 137 21.63 -15.00 -34.48
N ARG A 138 21.85 -13.70 -34.66
CA ARG A 138 22.26 -13.14 -35.96
C ARG A 138 23.61 -13.69 -36.43
N THR A 139 24.62 -13.75 -35.57
CA THR A 139 25.93 -14.31 -35.93
C THR A 139 25.87 -15.82 -36.18
N GLY A 140 25.06 -16.57 -35.43
CA GLY A 140 24.82 -18.00 -35.66
C GLY A 140 24.18 -18.29 -37.02
N VAL A 141 23.17 -17.50 -37.41
CA VAL A 141 22.50 -17.64 -38.71
C VAL A 141 23.48 -17.35 -39.86
N PHE A 142 24.28 -16.29 -39.76
CA PHE A 142 25.26 -15.97 -40.80
C PHE A 142 26.35 -17.05 -40.93
N ARG A 143 26.86 -17.59 -39.82
CA ARG A 143 27.83 -18.70 -39.87
C ARG A 143 27.22 -19.99 -40.45
N SER A 144 25.96 -20.26 -40.16
CA SER A 144 25.25 -21.43 -40.71
C SER A 144 25.07 -21.31 -42.22
N LEU A 145 24.66 -20.13 -42.71
CA LEU A 145 24.51 -19.85 -44.14
C LEU A 145 25.85 -19.97 -44.88
N ASP A 146 26.93 -19.45 -44.30
CA ASP A 146 28.26 -19.54 -44.92
C ASP A 146 28.77 -20.99 -44.99
N LYS A 147 28.50 -21.79 -43.94
CA LYS A 147 28.82 -23.22 -43.93
C LYS A 147 27.96 -24.02 -44.91
N ALA A 148 26.68 -23.66 -45.08
CA ALA A 148 25.80 -24.29 -46.05
C ALA A 148 26.24 -23.95 -47.49
N ARG A 149 26.64 -22.70 -47.75
CA ARG A 149 27.15 -22.28 -49.06
C ARG A 149 28.44 -22.99 -49.43
N THR A 150 29.44 -22.97 -48.54
CA THR A 150 30.72 -23.64 -48.76
C THR A 150 30.59 -25.16 -48.84
N GLY A 151 29.65 -25.75 -48.08
CA GLY A 151 29.31 -27.17 -48.18
C GLY A 151 28.64 -27.53 -49.52
N GLY A 152 27.68 -26.69 -49.96
CA GLY A 152 27.00 -26.82 -51.24
C GLY A 152 27.96 -26.72 -52.43
N ASP A 153 28.84 -25.71 -52.43
CA ASP A 153 29.85 -25.53 -53.47
C ASP A 153 30.77 -26.74 -53.58
N LYS A 154 31.19 -27.32 -52.45
CA LYS A 154 32.00 -28.55 -52.43
C LYS A 154 31.25 -29.76 -52.97
N MET A 155 29.99 -29.95 -52.58
CA MET A 155 29.16 -31.04 -53.08
C MET A 155 28.90 -30.92 -54.57
N MET A 156 28.62 -29.71 -55.07
CA MET A 156 28.42 -29.44 -56.48
C MET A 156 29.68 -29.72 -57.30
N ARG A 157 30.85 -29.26 -56.82
CA ARG A 157 32.14 -29.57 -57.45
C ARG A 157 32.40 -31.07 -57.49
N GLN A 158 32.13 -31.81 -56.42
CA GLN A 158 32.28 -33.27 -56.38
C GLN A 158 31.31 -34.00 -57.32
N TYR A 159 30.05 -33.56 -57.39
CA TYR A 159 29.04 -34.13 -58.28
C TYR A 159 29.45 -33.97 -59.75
N TYR A 160 29.86 -32.76 -60.15
CA TYR A 160 30.30 -32.50 -61.51
C TYR A 160 31.64 -33.16 -61.84
N ALA A 161 32.60 -33.20 -60.91
CA ALA A 161 33.85 -33.94 -61.10
C ALA A 161 33.59 -35.43 -61.37
N HIS A 162 32.63 -36.03 -60.65
CA HIS A 162 32.25 -37.43 -60.84
C HIS A 162 31.55 -37.69 -62.18
N HIS A 163 30.79 -36.73 -62.71
CA HIS A 163 29.98 -36.92 -63.93
C HIS A 163 30.59 -36.35 -65.23
N LEU A 164 31.45 -35.34 -65.15
CA LEU A 164 32.04 -34.63 -66.30
C LEU A 164 33.56 -34.77 -66.41
N GLY A 165 34.23 -35.32 -65.39
CA GLY A 165 35.69 -35.41 -65.31
C GLY A 165 36.34 -34.16 -64.70
N ASP A 166 37.48 -34.36 -64.04
CA ASP A 166 38.15 -33.33 -63.23
C ASP A 166 38.59 -32.09 -64.04
N ASP A 167 38.96 -32.28 -65.30
CA ASP A 167 39.51 -31.20 -66.14
C ASP A 167 38.44 -30.16 -66.53
N LEU A 168 37.24 -30.61 -66.93
CA LEU A 168 36.12 -29.72 -67.28
C LEU A 168 35.56 -28.99 -66.06
N THR A 169 35.66 -29.63 -64.89
CA THR A 169 35.11 -29.10 -63.64
C THR A 169 35.98 -27.97 -63.08
N ARG A 170 37.30 -28.03 -63.25
CA ARG A 170 38.20 -26.92 -62.91
C ARG A 170 37.96 -25.69 -63.77
N GLU A 171 37.75 -25.88 -65.07
CA GLU A 171 37.51 -24.78 -66.02
C GLU A 171 36.16 -24.07 -65.74
N LEU A 172 35.15 -24.80 -65.26
CA LEU A 172 33.82 -24.24 -64.98
C LEU A 172 33.71 -23.46 -63.66
N PHE A 173 34.53 -23.80 -62.66
CA PHE A 173 34.40 -23.27 -61.28
C PHE A 173 35.57 -22.41 -60.81
N ASP A 174 36.71 -22.43 -61.51
CA ASP A 174 37.91 -21.65 -61.17
C ASP A 174 38.28 -20.59 -62.25
N ALA A 175 37.43 -20.39 -63.27
CA ALA A 175 37.48 -19.26 -64.21
C ALA A 175 36.86 -17.98 -63.63
#